data_AF-A0A3B9WPS6-F1
#
_entry.id   AF-A0A3B9WPS6-F1
#
_cell.length_a   1.000
_cell.length_b   1.000
_cell.length_c   1.000
_cell.angle_alpha   90.00
_cell.angle_beta   90.00
_cell.angle_gamma   90.00
#
_symmetry.space_group_name_H-M   'P 1'
#
loop_
_entity.id
_entity.type
_entity.pdbx_description
1 polymer ?
#
loop_
_entity_poly.entity_id
_entity_poly.type
_entity_poly.pdbx_seq_one_letter_code
_entity_poly.pdbx_strand_id
1 'polypeptide(L)'
;MTTAVFNPFDPAFRANPYPYYDALRSNEPVHTTAFGMVVLTRYEDVSTTLKSADFSRDIEKYSTQASTPSRQNYRDQQRTRTKSILNLDPPDHTRLRRIV
;
A
#
# COMPACT_ATOMS: atom_id res chain seq x y z
N MET A 1 -16.86 -1.00 21.45
CA MET A 1 -16.49 -0.46 20.13
C MET A 1 -15.83 -1.58 19.36
N THR A 2 -16.51 -2.11 18.35
CA THR A 2 -16.04 -3.29 17.60
C THR A 2 -15.00 -2.82 16.60
N THR A 3 -13.72 -3.13 16.84
CA THR A 3 -12.62 -2.83 15.91
C THR A 3 -12.94 -3.49 14.57
N ALA A 4 -13.06 -2.69 13.51
CA ALA A 4 -13.31 -3.21 12.17
C ALA A 4 -12.08 -4.01 11.73
N VAL A 5 -12.24 -5.32 11.54
CA VAL A 5 -11.14 -6.19 11.13
C VAL A 5 -10.96 -6.10 9.62
N PHE A 6 -9.87 -5.47 9.16
CA PHE A 6 -9.46 -5.52 7.76
C PHE A 6 -8.71 -6.83 7.48
N ASN A 7 -9.39 -7.80 6.86
CA ASN A 7 -8.77 -9.06 6.43
C ASN A 7 -9.10 -9.40 4.96
N PRO A 8 -8.26 -8.99 3.99
CA PRO A 8 -8.49 -9.27 2.57
C PRO A 8 -8.29 -10.75 2.17
N PHE A 9 -7.85 -11.61 3.11
CA PHE A 9 -7.70 -13.05 2.89
C PHE A 9 -8.93 -13.85 3.34
N ASP A 10 -9.85 -13.22 4.09
CA ASP A 10 -11.11 -13.84 4.50
C ASP A 10 -12.02 -14.07 3.27
N PRO A 11 -12.52 -15.29 3.03
CA PRO A 11 -13.47 -15.56 1.95
C PRO A 11 -14.73 -14.68 1.99
N ALA A 12 -15.25 -14.34 3.17
CA ALA A 12 -16.42 -13.48 3.31
C ALA A 12 -16.11 -12.04 2.89
N PHE A 13 -14.91 -11.54 3.25
CA PHE A 13 -14.42 -10.25 2.78
C PHE A 13 -14.28 -10.25 1.25
N ARG A 14 -13.70 -11.30 0.67
CA ARG A 14 -13.51 -11.40 -0.79
C ARG A 14 -14.83 -11.48 -1.55
N ALA A 15 -15.83 -12.17 -0.99
CA ALA A 15 -17.15 -12.28 -1.60
C ALA A 15 -17.91 -10.94 -1.59
N ASN A 16 -17.78 -10.16 -0.52
CA ASN A 16 -18.40 -8.84 -0.42
C ASN A 16 -17.56 -7.88 0.44
N PRO A 17 -16.60 -7.15 -0.15
CA PRO A 17 -15.67 -6.31 0.61
C PRO A 17 -16.27 -4.95 1.01
N TYR A 18 -17.32 -4.49 0.33
CA TYR A 18 -17.86 -3.13 0.48
C TYR A 18 -18.34 -2.81 1.91
N PRO A 19 -19.07 -3.70 2.62
CA PRO A 19 -19.45 -3.44 4.01
C PRO A 19 -18.26 -3.20 4.94
N TYR A 20 -17.15 -3.92 4.70
CA TYR A 20 -15.92 -3.74 5.48
C TYR A 20 -15.25 -2.40 5.18
N TYR A 21 -15.21 -1.99 3.91
CA TYR A 21 -14.70 -0.67 3.53
C TYR A 21 -15.58 0.46 4.08
N ASP A 22 -16.90 0.32 4.10
CA ASP A 22 -17.81 1.32 4.65
C ASP A 22 -17.64 1.46 6.16
N ALA A 23 -17.46 0.34 6.87
CA ALA A 23 -17.15 0.35 8.29
C ALA A 23 -15.81 1.05 8.58
N LEU A 24 -14.76 0.74 7.82
CA LEU A 24 -13.45 1.40 7.96
C LEU A 24 -13.55 2.90 7.63
N ARG A 25 -14.17 3.28 6.53
CA ARG A 25 -14.28 4.70 6.12
C ARG A 25 -14.99 5.56 7.15
N SER A 26 -15.96 4.98 7.85
CA SER A 26 -16.76 5.65 8.87
C SER A 26 -16.06 5.74 10.22
N ASN A 27 -15.36 4.68 10.64
CA ASN A 27 -14.83 4.57 12.01
C ASN A 27 -13.31 4.75 12.11
N GLU A 28 -12.56 4.29 11.11
CA GLU A 28 -11.09 4.30 11.08
C GLU A 28 -10.58 4.45 9.64
N PRO A 29 -10.69 5.65 9.05
CA PRO A 29 -10.45 5.86 7.62
C PRO A 29 -9.00 5.64 7.18
N VAL A 30 -8.07 5.78 8.14
CA VAL A 30 -6.64 5.48 8.04
C VAL A 30 -6.34 4.34 9.01
N HIS A 31 -6.38 3.11 8.51
CA HIS A 31 -6.24 1.91 9.33
C HIS A 31 -4.83 1.34 9.25
N THR A 32 -4.24 0.99 10.39
CA THR A 32 -2.93 0.30 10.42
C THR A 32 -3.14 -1.17 10.70
N THR A 33 -2.82 -2.01 9.72
CA THR A 33 -2.91 -3.47 9.85
C THR A 33 -1.91 -4.01 10.89
N ALA A 34 -2.15 -5.23 11.39
CA ALA A 34 -1.23 -5.90 12.31
C ALA A 34 0.21 -6.07 11.76
N PHE A 35 0.38 -6.05 10.44
CA PHE A 35 1.69 -6.11 9.77
C PHE A 35 2.34 -4.72 9.57
N GLY A 36 1.69 -3.67 10.07
CA GLY A 36 2.13 -2.27 9.97
C GLY A 36 1.88 -1.62 8.61
N MET A 37 1.12 -2.24 7.70
CA MET A 37 0.71 -1.56 6.46
C MET A 37 -0.44 -0.60 6.76
N VAL A 38 -0.38 0.60 6.20
CA VAL A 38 -1.43 1.62 6.30
C VAL A 38 -2.42 1.44 5.14
N VAL A 39 -3.70 1.44 5.47
CA VAL A 39 -4.83 1.31 4.54
C VAL A 39 -5.63 2.61 4.58
N LEU A 40 -5.77 3.25 3.41
CA LEU A 40 -6.55 4.47 3.23
C LEU A 40 -7.89 4.11 2.57
N THR A 41 -8.99 4.60 3.10
CA THR A 41 -10.34 4.25 2.62
C THR A 41 -11.18 5.43 2.14
N ARG A 42 -10.80 6.67 2.48
CA ARG A 42 -11.42 7.88 1.93
C ARG A 42 -10.81 8.23 0.59
N TYR A 43 -11.67 8.67 -0.32
CA TYR A 43 -11.26 9.03 -1.68
C TYR A 43 -10.18 10.12 -1.69
N GLU A 44 -10.33 11.16 -0.87
CA GLU A 44 -9.40 12.29 -0.82
C GLU A 44 -7.99 11.87 -0.39
N ASP A 45 -7.89 11.04 0.65
CA ASP A 45 -6.62 10.49 1.13
C ASP A 45 -5.94 9.67 0.02
N VAL A 46 -6.69 8.75 -0.60
CA VAL A 46 -6.18 7.90 -1.68
C VAL A 46 -5.73 8.73 -2.88
N SER A 47 -6.55 9.68 -3.34
CA SER A 47 -6.24 10.55 -4.48
C SER A 47 -5.00 11.41 -4.20
N THR A 48 -4.89 11.98 -2.99
CA THR A 48 -3.76 12.82 -2.59
C THR A 48 -2.48 12.02 -2.52
N THR A 49 -2.50 10.86 -1.85
CA THR A 49 -1.35 9.96 -1.73
C THR A 49 -0.86 9.47 -3.10
N LEU A 50 -1.77 9.06 -4.00
CA LEU A 50 -1.39 8.54 -5.32
C LEU A 50 -0.85 9.61 -6.28
N LYS A 51 -1.18 10.88 -6.07
CA LYS A 51 -0.71 12.01 -6.89
C LYS A 51 0.54 12.68 -6.35
N SER A 52 0.80 12.58 -5.04
CA SER A 52 1.99 13.18 -4.43
C SER A 52 3.27 12.41 -4.78
N ALA A 53 4.35 13.15 -4.99
CA ALA A 53 5.70 12.61 -5.15
C ALA A 53 6.35 12.23 -3.82
N ASP A 54 5.72 12.55 -2.69
CA ASP A 54 6.22 12.21 -1.35
C ASP A 54 6.10 10.71 -1.03
N PHE A 55 5.26 9.99 -1.78
CA PHE A 55 5.03 8.55 -1.62
C PHE A 55 5.75 7.77 -2.72
N SER A 56 6.94 7.31 -2.39
CA SER A 56 7.80 6.54 -3.28
C SER A 56 7.28 5.12 -3.55
N ARG A 57 7.53 4.64 -4.78
CA ARG A 57 7.34 3.23 -5.19
C ARG A 57 8.65 2.44 -5.20
N ASP A 58 9.79 3.13 -5.22
CA ASP A 58 11.11 2.52 -5.19
C ASP A 58 11.51 2.11 -3.77
N ILE A 59 11.22 0.83 -3.46
CA ILE A 59 11.52 0.22 -2.16
C ILE A 59 13.03 0.16 -1.89
N GLU A 60 13.87 0.07 -2.92
CA GLU A 60 15.32 0.07 -2.72
C GLU A 60 15.83 1.42 -2.26
N LYS A 61 15.29 2.49 -2.85
CA LYS A 61 15.79 3.84 -2.65
C LYS A 61 15.22 4.54 -1.41
N TYR A 62 13.95 4.31 -1.07
CA TYR A 62 13.25 5.16 -0.09
C TYR A 62 12.53 4.42 1.04
N SER A 63 12.57 3.09 1.07
CA SER A 63 11.85 2.38 2.12
C SER A 63 12.52 2.54 3.51
N THR A 64 11.73 2.84 4.54
CA THR A 64 12.17 2.94 5.95
C THR A 64 12.64 1.60 6.49
N GLN A 65 13.69 1.52 7.31
CA GLN A 65 14.23 0.26 7.87
C GLN A 65 13.13 -0.68 8.41
N ALA A 66 13.23 -1.98 8.11
CA ALA A 66 12.22 -2.93 8.51
C ALA A 66 12.30 -3.14 10.02
N SER A 67 11.21 -2.82 10.72
CA SER A 67 11.12 -2.94 12.17
C SER A 67 10.78 -4.36 12.65
N THR A 68 10.40 -5.27 11.75
CA THR A 68 10.01 -6.65 12.08
C THR A 68 10.55 -7.66 11.06
N PRO A 69 10.77 -8.93 11.43
CA PRO A 69 11.20 -9.98 10.49
C PRO A 69 10.25 -10.14 9.31
N SER A 70 8.94 -10.03 9.53
CA SER A 70 7.92 -10.11 8.46
C SER A 70 8.06 -8.96 7.45
N ARG A 71 8.35 -7.73 7.92
CA ARG A 71 8.62 -6.58 7.05
C ARG A 71 9.93 -6.74 6.29
N GLN A 72 10.96 -7.32 6.92
CA GLN A 72 12.24 -7.59 6.28
C GLN A 72 12.07 -8.60 5.14
N ASN A 73 11.41 -9.74 5.42
CA ASN A 73 11.12 -10.76 4.41
C ASN A 73 10.31 -10.20 3.24
N TYR A 74 9.30 -9.36 3.51
CA TYR A 74 8.53 -8.71 2.45
C TYR A 74 9.42 -7.81 1.58
N ARG A 75 10.32 -7.03 2.18
CA ARG A 75 11.23 -6.17 1.42
C ARG A 75 12.22 -6.96 0.58
N ASP A 76 12.78 -8.03 1.12
CA ASP A 76 13.73 -8.85 0.39
C ASP A 76 13.06 -9.52 -0.82
N GLN A 77 11.80 -9.96 -0.68
CA GLN A 77 11.00 -10.44 -1.81
C GLN A 77 10.70 -9.36 -2.85
N GLN A 78 10.55 -8.09 -2.44
CA GLN A 78 10.32 -6.99 -3.39
C GLN A 78 11.60 -6.57 -4.10
N ARG A 79 12.76 -6.65 -3.43
CA ARG A 79 14.09 -6.37 -4.03
C ARG A 79 14.47 -7.36 -5.12
N THR A 80 14.05 -8.61 -5.00
CA THR A 80 14.32 -9.64 -6.02
C THR A 80 13.39 -9.55 -7.24
N ARG A 81 12.35 -8.69 -7.20
CA ARG A 81 11.46 -8.49 -8.35
C ARG A 81 12.16 -7.69 -9.44
N THR A 82 11.91 -8.07 -10.69
CA THR A 82 12.38 -7.33 -11.85
C THR A 82 11.88 -5.89 -11.80
N LYS A 83 12.80 -4.93 -11.96
CA LYS A 83 12.45 -3.51 -12.05
C LYS A 83 11.55 -3.30 -13.27
N SER A 84 10.39 -2.70 -13.04
CA SER A 84 9.42 -2.32 -14.07
C SER A 84 8.99 -0.88 -13.82
N ILE A 85 8.32 -0.28 -14.81
CA ILE A 85 7.75 1.07 -14.69
C ILE A 85 6.83 1.21 -13.45
N LEU A 86 6.22 0.12 -12.96
CA LEU A 86 5.32 0.17 -11.81
C LEU A 86 6.04 0.40 -10.46
N ASN A 87 7.33 0.06 -10.38
CA ASN A 87 8.12 0.06 -9.15
C ASN A 87 9.28 1.06 -9.17
N LEU A 88 9.21 2.08 -10.03
CA LEU A 88 10.23 3.13 -10.15
C LEU A 88 9.62 4.49 -9.82
N ASP A 89 10.47 5.38 -9.33
CA ASP A 89 10.16 6.80 -9.17
C ASP A 89 10.90 7.64 -10.23
N PRO A 90 10.55 8.93 -10.39
CA PRO A 90 11.34 9.85 -11.19
C PRO A 90 12.82 9.88 -10.76
N PRO A 91 13.77 10.08 -11.70
CA PRO A 91 13.56 10.36 -13.12
C PRO A 91 13.35 9.11 -13.99
N ASP A 92 13.69 7.91 -13.51
CA ASP A 92 13.64 6.68 -14.32
C ASP A 92 12.23 6.29 -14.74
N HIS A 93 11.25 6.43 -13.84
CA HIS A 93 9.84 6.23 -14.18
C HIS A 93 9.41 7.14 -15.33
N THR A 94 9.73 8.44 -15.24
CA THR A 94 9.38 9.43 -16.26
C THR A 94 10.01 9.12 -17.61
N ARG A 95 11.29 8.70 -17.60
CA ARG A 95 12.01 8.28 -18.81
C ARG A 95 11.35 7.07 -19.47
N LEU A 96 11.07 6.01 -18.71
CA LEU A 96 10.49 4.78 -19.24
C LEU A 96 9.05 4.97 -19.72
N ARG A 97 8.24 5.76 -19.01
CA ARG A 97 6.85 6.08 -19.38
C ARG A 97 6.72 6.78 -20.73
N ARG A 98 7.76 7.49 -21.17
CA ARG A 98 7.77 8.18 -22.46
C ARG A 98 8.14 7.25 -23.62
N ILE A 99 8.72 6.09 -23.34
CA ILE A 99 9.27 5.16 -24.34
C ILE A 99 8.28 4.03 -24.64
N VAL A 100 7.54 3.59 -23.63
CA VAL A 100 6.49 2.55 -23.74
C VAL A 100 5.16 3.20 -24.11
#